data_AF-A0A1G6U5D2-F1
#
_entry.id   AF-A0A1G6U5D2-F1
#
_cell.length_a   1.000
_cell.length_b   1.000
_cell.length_c   1.000
_cell.angle_alpha   90.00
_cell.angle_beta   90.00
_cell.angle_gamma   90.00
#
_symmetry.space_group_name_H-M   'P 1'
#
loop_
_entity.id
_entity.type
_entity.pdbx_description
1 polymer ?
#
loop_
_entity_poly.entity_id
_entity_poly.type
_entity_poly.pdbx_seq_one_letter_code
_entity_poly.pdbx_strand_id
1 'polypeptide(L)'
;MLGGDSRWSMEQDHRMRFQLSHRDGLLVRRLLDRDGFAVDGPDGRGDDRRTQLSVVAETEGRAARVREVVARWAPEAVRVDRFRPDPV
;
A
#
# COMPACT_ATOMS: atom_id res chain seq x y z
N MET A 1 -9.47 29.23 -29.96
CA MET A 1 -8.12 28.68 -30.24
C MET A 1 -7.58 28.10 -28.95
N LEU A 2 -6.99 26.91 -29.07
CA LEU A 2 -6.60 25.97 -28.02
C LEU A 2 -5.45 26.47 -27.14
N GLY A 3 -5.41 26.01 -25.89
CA GLY A 3 -4.23 26.04 -25.03
C GLY A 3 -4.62 26.20 -23.56
N GLY A 4 -4.49 25.22 -22.69
CA GLY A 4 -4.00 23.86 -22.81
C GLY A 4 -4.34 23.17 -21.50
N ASP A 5 -4.58 21.87 -21.59
CA ASP A 5 -4.85 20.93 -20.51
C ASP A 5 -4.10 21.26 -19.21
N SER A 6 -4.74 22.02 -18.31
CA SER A 6 -4.53 21.81 -16.88
C SER A 6 -5.26 20.52 -16.53
N ARG A 7 -4.78 19.38 -17.07
CA ARG A 7 -5.02 18.10 -16.43
C ARG A 7 -4.34 18.24 -15.08
N TRP A 8 -5.17 18.53 -14.09
CA TRP A 8 -5.05 17.93 -12.78
C TRP A 8 -4.91 16.42 -13.03
N SER A 9 -3.71 15.96 -13.40
CA SER A 9 -3.24 14.67 -12.92
C SER A 9 -3.19 14.87 -11.42
N MET A 10 -4.36 14.73 -10.77
CA MET A 10 -4.38 14.26 -9.41
C MET A 10 -3.59 12.96 -9.50
N GLU A 11 -2.30 13.03 -9.17
CA GLU A 11 -1.55 11.88 -8.69
C GLU A 11 -2.37 11.40 -7.49
N GLN A 12 -3.36 10.56 -7.78
CA GLN A 12 -4.11 9.84 -6.79
C GLN A 12 -3.08 8.87 -6.25
N ASP A 13 -2.29 9.30 -5.28
CA ASP A 13 -1.45 8.39 -4.52
C ASP A 13 -2.38 7.34 -3.91
N HIS A 14 -2.33 6.12 -4.44
CA HIS A 14 -3.11 5.00 -3.94
C HIS A 14 -2.41 4.52 -2.68
N ARG A 15 -2.64 5.24 -1.57
CA ARG A 15 -2.12 4.84 -0.26
C ARG A 15 -2.95 3.70 0.29
N MET A 16 -2.37 2.52 0.32
CA MET A 16 -3.01 1.32 0.84
C MET A 16 -2.50 0.99 2.23
N ARG A 17 -3.38 0.50 3.10
CA ARG A 17 -3.03 0.01 4.42
C ARG A 17 -3.48 -1.42 4.62
N PHE A 18 -2.62 -2.24 5.20
CA PHE A 18 -2.88 -3.65 5.50
C PHE A 18 -2.55 -3.94 6.97
N GLN A 19 -3.39 -4.75 7.62
CA GLN A 19 -3.08 -5.41 8.89
C GLN A 19 -2.70 -6.86 8.59
N LEU A 20 -1.54 -7.30 9.09
CA LEU A 20 -1.00 -8.63 8.85
C LEU A 20 -0.12 -9.05 10.03
N SER A 21 0.32 -10.31 10.06
CA SER A 21 1.28 -10.77 11.07
C SER A 21 2.60 -10.01 10.95
N HIS A 22 3.36 -9.89 12.05
CA HIS A 22 4.67 -9.23 12.00
C HIS A 22 5.62 -9.90 11.01
N ARG A 23 5.62 -11.24 10.99
CA ARG A 23 6.44 -12.04 10.07
C ARG A 23 6.11 -11.76 8.61
N ASP A 24 4.83 -11.79 8.25
CA ASP A 24 4.40 -11.54 6.86
C ASP A 24 4.62 -10.07 6.50
N GLY A 25 4.42 -9.16 7.45
CA GLY A 25 4.70 -7.73 7.29
C GLY A 25 6.15 -7.45 6.92
N LEU A 26 7.12 -8.11 7.56
CA LEU A 26 8.53 -8.00 7.20
C LEU A 26 8.82 -8.53 5.80
N LEU A 27 8.22 -9.66 5.43
CA LEU A 27 8.41 -10.26 4.10
C LEU A 27 7.84 -9.37 3.00
N VAL A 28 6.57 -8.99 3.12
CA VAL A 28 5.87 -8.14 2.15
C VAL A 28 6.56 -6.78 2.03
N ARG A 29 6.99 -6.18 3.15
CA ARG A 29 7.76 -4.93 3.13
C ARG A 29 9.02 -5.06 2.26
N ARG A 30 9.82 -6.10 2.47
CA ARG A 30 11.07 -6.32 1.69
C ARG A 30 10.80 -6.55 0.21
N LEU A 31 9.73 -7.28 -0.13
CA LEU A 31 9.37 -7.54 -1.52
C LEU A 31 8.94 -6.24 -2.23
N LEU A 32 8.12 -5.43 -1.57
CA LEU A 32 7.64 -4.17 -2.13
C LEU A 32 8.75 -3.11 -2.18
N ASP A 33 9.61 -3.04 -1.16
CA ASP A 33 10.80 -2.18 -1.17
C ASP A 33 11.73 -2.53 -2.34
N ARG A 34 11.96 -3.83 -2.58
CA ARG A 34 12.72 -4.33 -3.74
C ARG A 34 12.07 -3.99 -5.08
N ASP A 35 10.74 -4.02 -5.16
CA ASP A 35 9.97 -3.61 -6.34
C ASP A 35 9.87 -2.06 -6.47
N GLY A 36 10.58 -1.31 -5.62
CA GLY A 36 10.71 0.15 -5.69
C GLY A 36 9.49 0.91 -5.15
N PHE A 37 8.71 0.29 -4.26
CA PHE A 37 7.60 0.98 -3.60
C PHE A 37 8.06 1.73 -2.37
N ALA A 38 7.43 2.88 -2.10
CA ALA A 38 7.53 3.53 -0.81
C ALA A 38 6.65 2.77 0.20
N VAL A 39 7.30 2.12 1.18
CA VAL A 39 6.65 1.24 2.16
C VAL A 39 7.02 1.66 3.57
N ASP A 40 6.02 1.84 4.40
CA ASP A 40 6.14 2.04 5.85
C ASP A 40 5.51 0.86 6.58
N GLY A 41 6.15 0.35 7.61
CA GLY A 41 5.68 -0.86 8.28
C GLY A 41 6.71 -1.46 9.25
N PRO A 42 6.48 -2.70 9.72
CA PRO A 42 7.31 -3.30 10.75
C PRO A 42 8.79 -3.31 10.38
N ASP A 43 9.65 -2.96 11.33
CA ASP A 43 11.09 -3.10 11.27
C ASP A 43 11.61 -4.08 12.34
N GLY A 44 12.81 -4.62 12.14
CA GLY A 44 13.53 -5.38 13.16
C GLY A 44 12.81 -6.60 13.77
N ARG A 45 13.18 -6.92 15.02
CA ARG A 45 12.54 -7.96 15.85
C ARG A 45 11.35 -7.35 16.59
N GLY A 46 10.15 -7.69 16.16
CA GLY A 46 8.91 -7.46 16.89
C GLY A 46 8.30 -8.79 17.32
N ASP A 47 7.48 -8.75 18.37
CA ASP A 47 6.59 -9.86 18.73
C ASP A 47 5.64 -10.21 17.57
N ASP A 48 5.15 -11.45 17.54
CA ASP A 48 4.25 -11.99 16.49
C ASP A 48 2.82 -11.40 16.54
N ARG A 49 2.70 -10.14 16.94
CA ARG A 49 1.45 -9.37 16.98
C ARG A 49 1.09 -8.89 15.57
N ARG A 50 -0.19 -8.60 15.37
CA ARG A 50 -0.63 -7.91 14.15
C ARG A 50 0.06 -6.55 14.05
N THR A 51 0.60 -6.27 12.87
CA THR A 51 1.25 -5.02 12.52
C THR A 51 0.55 -4.38 11.33
N GLN A 52 0.84 -3.10 11.09
CA GLN A 52 0.33 -2.35 9.96
C GLN A 52 1.42 -2.15 8.91
N LEU A 53 1.07 -2.36 7.65
CA LEU A 53 1.88 -2.02 6.49
C LEU A 53 1.14 -0.96 5.68
N SER A 54 1.82 0.15 5.41
CA SER A 54 1.36 1.22 4.54
C SER A 54 2.20 1.24 3.27
N VAL A 55 1.57 1.29 2.10
CA VAL A 55 2.25 1.32 0.81
C VAL A 55 1.68 2.43 -0.04
N VAL A 56 2.54 3.22 -0.65
CA VAL A 56 2.14 4.24 -1.64
C VAL A 56 2.33 3.68 -3.03
N ALA A 57 1.28 3.76 -3.85
CA ALA A 57 1.32 3.39 -5.26
C ALA A 57 0.83 4.56 -6.13
N GLU A 58 1.72 5.05 -7.00
CA GLU A 58 1.48 6.22 -7.85
C GLU A 58 0.46 5.95 -8.98
N THR A 59 0.23 4.68 -9.30
CA THR A 59 -0.68 4.28 -10.38
C THR A 59 -1.53 3.08 -9.97
N GLU A 60 -2.68 2.91 -10.64
CA GLU A 60 -3.56 1.75 -10.42
C GLU A 60 -2.86 0.42 -10.74
N GLY A 61 -1.97 0.39 -11.74
CA GLY A 61 -1.15 -0.78 -12.05
C GLY A 61 -0.17 -1.12 -10.93
N ARG A 62 0.46 -0.11 -10.32
CA ARG A 62 1.28 -0.28 -9.11
C ARG A 62 0.42 -0.73 -7.92
N ALA A 63 -0.80 -0.22 -7.78
CA ALA A 63 -1.73 -0.64 -6.72
C ALA A 63 -2.20 -2.10 -6.90
N ALA A 64 -2.41 -2.55 -8.13
CA ALA A 64 -2.69 -3.96 -8.44
C ALA A 64 -1.51 -4.86 -8.07
N ARG A 65 -0.28 -4.43 -8.34
CA ARG A 65 0.93 -5.15 -7.95
C ARG A 65 1.07 -5.30 -6.43
N VAL A 66 0.78 -4.25 -5.66
CA VAL A 66 0.78 -4.34 -4.19
C VAL A 66 -0.23 -5.37 -3.70
N ARG A 67 -1.46 -5.34 -4.26
CA ARG A 67 -2.51 -6.33 -3.94
C ARG A 67 -2.08 -7.75 -4.26
N GLU A 68 -1.43 -7.97 -5.40
CA GLU A 68 -0.90 -9.28 -5.80
C GLU A 68 0.15 -9.79 -4.80
N VAL A 69 1.13 -8.95 -4.43
CA VAL A 69 2.19 -9.33 -3.49
C VAL A 69 1.61 -9.64 -2.11
N VAL A 70 0.71 -8.80 -1.61
CA VAL A 70 0.04 -9.02 -0.32
C VAL A 70 -0.79 -10.30 -0.36
N ALA A 71 -1.62 -10.52 -1.37
CA ALA A 71 -2.46 -11.72 -1.46
C ALA A 71 -1.64 -13.01 -1.56
N ARG A 72 -0.48 -12.96 -2.19
CA ARG A 72 0.40 -14.12 -2.37
C ARG A 72 1.20 -14.48 -1.11
N TRP A 73 1.69 -13.48 -0.39
CA TRP A 73 2.65 -13.67 0.70
C TRP A 73 2.10 -13.38 2.10
N ALA A 74 0.91 -12.78 2.18
CA ALA A 74 0.17 -12.49 3.40
C ALA A 74 -1.33 -12.67 3.13
N PRO A 75 -1.82 -13.89 2.81
CA PRO A 75 -3.22 -14.11 2.42
C PRO A 75 -4.22 -13.75 3.53
N GLU A 76 -3.78 -13.82 4.80
CA GLU A 76 -4.57 -13.42 5.98
C GLU A 76 -4.58 -11.89 6.21
N ALA A 77 -3.90 -11.11 5.34
CA ALA A 77 -3.83 -9.66 5.49
C ALA A 77 -5.21 -9.02 5.27
N VAL A 78 -5.60 -8.17 6.21
CA VAL A 78 -6.84 -7.40 6.14
C VAL A 78 -6.52 -6.02 5.63
N ARG A 79 -7.13 -5.61 4.51
CA ARG A 79 -7.03 -4.21 4.05
C ARG A 79 -7.81 -3.30 4.99
N VAL A 80 -7.16 -2.25 5.48
CA VAL A 80 -7.66 -1.33 6.52
C VAL A 80 -8.03 0.05 5.97
N ASP A 81 -8.24 0.16 4.67
CA ASP A 81 -8.69 1.40 4.01
C ASP A 81 -10.08 1.80 4.54
N ARG A 82 -10.13 2.49 5.68
CA ARG A 82 -11.27 3.37 5.99
C ARG A 82 -11.16 4.56 5.06
N PHE A 83 -11.74 4.42 3.87
CA PHE A 83 -12.30 5.56 3.18
C PHE A 83 -13.50 6.02 4.02
N ARG A 84 -13.31 7.02 4.89
CA ARG A 84 -14.44 7.88 5.26
C ARG A 84 -14.50 8.90 4.12
N PRO A 85 -15.48 8.84 3.20
CA PRO A 85 -15.83 10.06 2.50
C PRO A 85 -16.30 11.04 3.59
N ASP A 86 -15.66 12.19 3.69
CA ASP A 86 -16.24 13.30 4.44
C ASP A 86 -17.68 13.50 3.94
N PRO A 87 -18.69 13.51 4.83
CA PRO A 87 -20.03 13.90 4.42
C PRO A 87 -19.97 15.37 4.02
N VAL A 88 -20.21 15.63 2.73
CA VAL A 88 -20.48 16.96 2.17
C VAL A 88 -21.77 17.53 2.74
#